data_AF-X6LQE1-F1
#
_entry.id   AF-X6LQE1-F1
#
_cell.length_a   1.000
_cell.length_b   1.000
_cell.length_c   1.000
_cell.angle_alpha   90.00
_cell.angle_beta   90.00
_cell.angle_gamma   90.00
#
_symmetry.space_group_name_H-M   'P 1'
#
loop_
_entity.id
_entity.type
_entity.pdbx_description
1 polymer ?
#
loop_
_entity_poly.entity_id
_entity_poly.type
_entity_poly.pdbx_seq_one_letter_code
_entity_poly.pdbx_strand_id
1 'polypeptide(L)'
;IRVPYAIAFDISLEDYRTVWFVSDRSVDIIFGMDMLLMFITAIPNGRMLIIKKKEIAWIYAKGWFIPDLIATVPIDLLVMFCTNSRQINLERSAKLLRIAKSARLFRVMRLLRLKRVLIELEILLGLSFSILNIVKFAMLIIALVHLLACGYLAVARANVNDSWIYTLSLTHNLETRKDEYIAALYWALQTMITIGYGDVPPVRMEERIFAIVCMIIGGFLFTYGLTRIVNLVSTLNQNDTHLISVLDSINDWAHYYKLPNQLTQDIRAYIYFQSHHRYVAEKEVFNSLSDSIKRKVQGITFGPLIQNIAFFHGVSDAFFSLR
;
A
#
# COMPACT_ATOMS: atom_id res chain seq x y z
N ILE A 1 10.93 3.46 7.59
CA ILE A 1 11.69 4.70 7.39
C ILE A 1 12.82 4.83 8.41
N ARG A 2 12.55 4.93 9.71
CA ARG A 2 13.63 5.15 10.68
C ARG A 2 14.71 4.06 10.75
N VAL A 3 14.30 2.79 10.68
CA VAL A 3 15.21 1.65 10.87
C VAL A 3 16.29 1.56 9.77
N PRO A 4 15.97 1.56 8.47
CA PRO A 4 16.99 1.58 7.41
C PRO A 4 17.90 2.81 7.49
N TYR A 5 17.34 3.99 7.79
CA TYR A 5 18.10 5.23 7.97
C TYR A 5 19.18 5.11 9.07
N ALA A 6 18.80 4.58 10.25
CA ALA A 6 19.72 4.43 11.36
C ALA A 6 20.84 3.41 11.07
N ILE A 7 20.56 2.38 10.27
CA ILE A 7 21.55 1.40 9.82
C ILE A 7 22.51 2.05 8.82
N ALA A 8 21.99 2.79 7.83
CA ALA A 8 22.78 3.42 6.79
C ALA A 8 23.80 4.44 7.34
N PHE A 9 23.41 5.25 8.32
CA PHE A 9 24.29 6.27 8.93
C PHE A 9 25.17 5.75 10.07
N ASP A 10 25.12 4.44 10.35
CA ASP A 10 25.81 3.79 11.45
C ASP A 10 25.66 4.51 12.80
N ILE A 11 24.46 5.05 13.07
CA ILE A 11 24.19 5.84 14.27
C ILE A 11 24.44 4.95 15.50
N SER A 12 25.44 5.32 16.30
CA SER A 12 25.83 4.59 17.51
C SER A 12 24.68 4.58 18.52
N LEU A 13 24.62 3.55 19.35
CA LEU A 13 23.62 3.45 20.43
C LEU A 13 23.83 4.54 21.51
N GLU A 14 24.96 5.24 21.50
CA GLU A 14 25.31 6.32 22.43
C GLU A 14 24.80 7.69 21.94
N ASP A 15 24.77 7.94 20.62
CA ASP A 15 24.17 9.15 20.00
C ASP A 15 22.62 9.13 20.00
N TYR A 16 22.04 8.16 20.71
CA TYR A 16 20.62 7.91 20.72
C TYR A 16 19.90 9.00 21.51
N ARG A 17 19.45 10.06 20.82
CA ARG A 17 18.62 11.11 21.43
C ARG A 17 17.45 10.46 22.17
N THR A 18 17.20 10.87 23.41
CA THR A 18 16.12 10.34 24.29
C THR A 18 14.76 10.25 23.59
N VAL A 19 14.41 11.25 22.78
CA VAL A 19 13.16 11.27 21.98
C VAL A 19 13.07 10.08 21.02
N TRP A 20 14.19 9.77 20.36
CA TRP A 20 14.27 8.65 19.46
C TRP A 20 14.05 7.36 20.27
N PHE A 21 14.64 7.25 21.47
CA PHE A 21 14.64 5.99 22.22
C PHE A 21 13.24 5.65 22.68
N VAL A 22 12.57 6.66 23.25
CA VAL A 22 11.18 6.57 23.66
C VAL A 22 10.31 6.19 22.46
N SER A 23 10.47 6.83 21.31
CA SER A 23 9.67 6.52 20.11
C SER A 23 9.82 5.06 19.64
N ASP A 24 11.04 4.52 19.57
CA ASP A 24 11.24 3.12 19.15
C ASP A 24 10.68 2.14 20.20
N ARG A 25 10.84 2.44 21.49
CA ARG A 25 10.30 1.61 22.57
C ARG A 25 8.78 1.62 22.62
N SER A 26 8.14 2.78 22.45
CA SER A 26 6.68 2.88 22.37
C SER A 26 6.14 2.03 21.22
N VAL A 27 6.78 2.09 20.06
CA VAL A 27 6.38 1.28 18.91
C VAL A 27 6.56 -0.21 19.18
N ASP A 28 7.68 -0.63 19.78
CA ASP A 28 7.92 -2.04 20.14
C ASP A 28 6.90 -2.56 21.16
N ILE A 29 6.50 -1.74 22.14
CA ILE A 29 5.45 -2.07 23.12
C ILE A 29 4.09 -2.24 22.42
N ILE A 30 3.72 -1.32 21.53
CA ILE A 30 2.46 -1.42 20.76
C ILE A 30 2.43 -2.73 19.96
N PHE A 31 3.53 -3.10 19.30
CA PHE A 31 3.60 -4.36 18.56
C PHE A 31 3.59 -5.60 19.47
N GLY A 32 4.17 -5.52 20.67
CA GLY A 32 4.05 -6.56 21.67
C GLY A 32 2.62 -6.75 22.14
N MET A 33 1.89 -5.66 22.38
CA MET A 33 0.47 -5.70 22.70
C MET A 33 -0.35 -6.29 21.54
N ASP A 34 -0.13 -5.83 20.31
CA ASP A 34 -0.77 -6.38 19.10
C ASP A 34 -0.55 -7.89 18.97
N MET A 35 0.70 -8.36 19.16
CA MET A 35 1.03 -9.78 19.15
C MET A 35 0.25 -10.57 20.22
N LEU A 36 0.08 -10.01 21.43
CA LEU A 36 -0.73 -10.63 22.48
C LEU A 36 -2.22 -10.64 22.13
N LEU A 37 -2.72 -9.57 21.50
CA LEU A 37 -4.11 -9.50 21.04
C LEU A 37 -4.38 -10.55 19.95
N MET A 38 -3.41 -10.87 19.09
CA MET A 38 -3.56 -11.92 18.06
C MET A 38 -3.85 -13.31 18.63
N PHE A 39 -3.49 -13.60 19.88
CA PHE A 39 -3.89 -14.85 20.55
C PHE A 39 -5.38 -14.89 20.95
N ILE A 40 -6.06 -13.75 20.90
CA ILE A 40 -7.45 -13.56 21.35
C ILE A 40 -8.36 -13.17 20.17
N THR A 41 -7.82 -12.56 19.11
CA THR A 41 -8.59 -12.12 17.94
C THR A 41 -9.21 -13.30 17.19
N ALA A 42 -10.53 -13.22 16.94
CA ALA A 42 -11.26 -14.23 16.19
C ALA A 42 -10.76 -14.34 14.75
N ILE A 43 -10.63 -15.58 14.25
CA ILE A 43 -10.12 -15.86 12.91
C ILE A 43 -11.31 -16.22 12.01
N PRO A 44 -11.47 -15.56 10.84
CA PRO A 44 -12.51 -15.93 9.88
C PRO A 44 -12.18 -17.26 9.21
N ASN A 45 -13.12 -18.20 9.26
CA ASN A 45 -13.08 -19.49 8.55
C ASN A 45 -14.30 -19.58 7.62
N GLY A 46 -14.19 -18.96 6.44
CA GLY A 46 -15.29 -18.83 5.49
C GLY A 46 -16.41 -17.94 6.04
N ARG A 47 -17.60 -18.52 6.25
CA ARG A 47 -18.78 -17.79 6.79
C ARG A 47 -18.87 -17.81 8.32
N MET A 48 -18.01 -18.55 9.01
CA MET A 48 -18.02 -18.67 10.47
C MET A 48 -16.75 -18.07 11.09
N LEU A 49 -16.89 -17.48 12.27
CA LEU A 49 -15.76 -16.99 13.06
C LEU A 49 -15.35 -18.06 14.07
N ILE A 50 -14.07 -18.42 14.11
CA ILE A 50 -13.52 -19.26 15.17
C ILE A 50 -13.31 -18.36 16.40
N ILE A 51 -14.07 -18.62 17.46
CA ILE A 51 -14.07 -17.80 18.70
C ILE A 51 -13.35 -18.53 19.86
N LYS A 52 -13.10 -19.85 19.73
CA LYS A 52 -12.47 -20.65 20.77
C LYS A 52 -11.01 -20.22 20.98
N LYS A 53 -10.73 -19.56 22.11
CA LYS A 53 -9.39 -19.01 22.44
C LYS A 53 -8.24 -20.03 22.33
N LYS A 54 -8.44 -21.28 22.78
CA LYS A 54 -7.42 -22.34 22.68
C LYS A 54 -7.08 -22.70 21.22
N GLU A 55 -8.09 -22.70 20.36
CA GLU A 55 -7.95 -23.03 18.95
C GLU A 55 -7.26 -21.88 18.19
N ILE A 56 -7.67 -20.64 18.46
CA ILE A 56 -7.01 -19.42 17.94
C ILE A 56 -5.53 -19.40 18.33
N ALA A 57 -5.23 -19.61 19.60
CA ALA A 57 -3.86 -19.60 20.11
C ALA A 57 -2.98 -20.67 19.43
N TRP A 58 -3.52 -21.86 19.19
CA TRP A 58 -2.79 -22.93 18.52
C TRP A 58 -2.52 -22.62 17.04
N ILE A 59 -3.53 -22.13 16.32
CA ILE A 59 -3.41 -21.73 14.91
C ILE A 59 -2.36 -20.61 14.77
N TYR A 60 -2.41 -19.61 15.65
CA TYR A 60 -1.45 -18.50 15.64
C TYR A 60 -0.03 -18.97 16.02
N ALA A 61 0.11 -19.80 17.06
CA ALA A 61 1.39 -20.34 17.51
C ALA A 61 2.11 -21.16 16.43
N LYS A 62 1.37 -21.94 15.64
CA LYS A 62 1.95 -22.75 14.55
C LYS A 62 2.29 -21.94 13.28
N GLY A 63 1.63 -20.81 13.08
CA GLY A 63 1.78 -19.98 11.89
C GLY A 63 2.70 -18.77 12.11
N TRP A 64 2.09 -17.64 12.46
CA TRP A 64 2.73 -16.32 12.41
C TRP A 64 3.48 -15.92 13.68
N PHE A 65 3.35 -16.69 14.77
CA PHE A 65 3.96 -16.34 16.05
C PHE A 65 5.48 -16.18 15.99
N ILE A 66 6.21 -17.08 15.33
CA ILE A 66 7.69 -17.01 15.29
C ILE A 66 8.18 -15.75 14.53
N PRO A 67 7.70 -15.46 13.30
CA PRO A 67 8.00 -14.20 12.64
C PRO A 67 7.64 -12.97 13.47
N ASP A 68 6.48 -13.01 14.13
CA ASP A 68 5.97 -11.90 14.93
C ASP A 68 6.81 -11.65 16.19
N LEU A 69 7.27 -12.73 16.84
CA LEU A 69 8.15 -12.66 18.00
C LEU A 69 9.51 -12.06 17.60
N ILE A 70 10.13 -12.55 16.52
CA ILE A 70 11.41 -12.04 16.03
C ILE A 70 11.29 -10.55 15.64
N ALA A 71 10.18 -10.17 15.03
CA ALA A 71 9.95 -8.78 14.64
C ALA A 71 9.67 -7.86 15.84
N THR A 72 9.19 -8.38 16.97
CA THR A 72 8.81 -7.60 18.15
C THR A 72 9.95 -7.46 19.17
N VAL A 73 10.81 -8.48 19.27
CA VAL A 73 11.90 -8.48 20.25
C VAL A 73 12.90 -7.35 19.97
N PRO A 74 13.22 -6.49 20.97
CA PRO A 74 14.20 -5.42 20.81
C PRO A 74 15.62 -6.01 20.86
N ILE A 75 16.09 -6.56 19.73
CA ILE A 75 17.41 -7.22 19.60
C ILE A 75 18.55 -6.28 20.03
N ASP A 76 18.41 -4.97 19.82
CA ASP A 76 19.37 -3.95 20.27
C ASP A 76 19.61 -3.98 21.79
N LEU A 77 18.55 -4.18 22.56
CA LEU A 77 18.58 -4.23 24.01
C LEU A 77 19.23 -5.53 24.49
N LEU A 78 18.87 -6.66 23.87
CA LEU A 78 19.48 -7.96 24.15
C LEU A 78 20.99 -7.93 23.92
N VAL A 79 21.42 -7.31 22.83
CA VAL A 79 22.85 -7.19 22.49
C VAL A 79 23.54 -6.28 23.49
N MET A 80 22.97 -5.12 23.83
CA MET A 80 23.50 -4.20 24.85
C MET A 80 23.67 -4.90 26.21
N PHE A 81 22.66 -5.65 26.67
CA PHE A 81 22.75 -6.40 27.93
C PHE A 81 23.81 -7.52 27.90
N CYS A 82 23.89 -8.29 26.82
CA CYS A 82 24.88 -9.35 26.64
C CYS A 82 26.32 -8.82 26.54
N THR A 83 26.53 -7.64 25.92
CA THR A 83 27.87 -7.03 25.84
C THR A 83 28.29 -6.36 27.14
N ASN A 84 27.35 -5.84 27.93
CA ASN A 84 27.67 -5.20 29.22
C ASN A 84 27.97 -6.23 30.33
N SER A 85 27.42 -7.44 30.22
CA SER A 85 27.56 -8.51 31.23
C SER A 85 28.74 -9.44 30.97
N ARG A 86 29.35 -9.40 29.79
CA ARG A 86 30.34 -10.38 29.35
C ARG A 86 31.46 -9.62 28.64
N GLN A 87 32.65 -9.65 29.24
CA GLN A 87 33.89 -9.06 28.71
C GLN A 87 34.31 -9.84 27.44
N ILE A 88 33.58 -9.67 26.36
CA ILE A 88 33.76 -10.36 25.09
C ILE A 88 34.74 -9.57 24.24
N ASN A 89 35.73 -10.27 23.67
CA ASN A 89 36.73 -9.73 22.73
C ASN A 89 36.11 -8.76 21.70
N LEU A 90 36.73 -7.60 21.56
CA LEU A 90 36.29 -6.43 20.78
C LEU A 90 35.97 -6.76 19.30
N GLU A 91 36.60 -7.79 18.72
CA GLU A 91 36.36 -8.20 17.33
C GLU A 91 35.09 -9.04 17.16
N ARG A 92 34.72 -9.86 18.17
CA ARG A 92 33.46 -10.62 18.15
C ARG A 92 32.27 -9.71 18.44
N SER A 93 32.45 -8.67 19.27
CA SER A 93 31.39 -7.68 19.53
C SER A 93 31.08 -6.83 18.30
N ALA A 94 32.08 -6.44 17.49
CA ALA A 94 31.85 -5.71 16.24
C ALA A 94 31.03 -6.52 15.21
N LYS A 95 31.31 -7.82 15.04
CA LYS A 95 30.51 -8.70 14.17
C LYS A 95 29.09 -8.91 14.71
N LEU A 96 28.94 -9.12 16.01
CA LEU A 96 27.62 -9.27 16.66
C LEU A 96 26.79 -7.98 16.60
N LEU A 97 27.42 -6.81 16.73
CA LEU A 97 26.78 -5.51 16.55
C LEU A 97 26.33 -5.29 15.10
N ARG A 98 27.12 -5.70 14.10
CA ARG A 98 26.69 -5.66 12.69
C ARG A 98 25.51 -6.58 12.43
N ILE A 99 25.54 -7.82 12.95
CA ILE A 99 24.43 -8.77 12.83
C ILE A 99 23.17 -8.23 13.54
N ALA A 100 23.31 -7.64 14.73
CA ALA A 100 22.23 -7.00 15.46
C ALA A 100 21.61 -5.82 14.71
N LYS A 101 22.44 -4.99 14.06
CA LYS A 101 22.00 -3.88 13.20
C LYS A 101 21.24 -4.41 11.98
N SER A 102 21.74 -5.45 11.32
CA SER A 102 21.03 -6.13 10.22
C SER A 102 19.74 -6.80 10.69
N ALA A 103 19.68 -7.31 11.92
CA ALA A 103 18.46 -7.90 12.47
C ALA A 103 17.33 -6.88 12.68
N ARG A 104 17.64 -5.57 12.75
CA ARG A 104 16.60 -4.52 12.71
C ARG A 104 15.83 -4.53 11.39
N LEU A 105 16.41 -5.00 10.28
CA LEU A 105 15.69 -5.11 9.00
C LEU A 105 14.49 -6.07 9.09
N PHE A 106 14.48 -7.04 10.02
CA PHE A 106 13.29 -7.86 10.27
C PHE A 106 12.09 -7.04 10.76
N ARG A 107 12.29 -5.84 11.32
CA ARG A 107 11.19 -4.91 11.64
C ARG A 107 10.46 -4.42 10.38
N VAL A 108 11.07 -4.50 9.19
CA VAL A 108 10.39 -4.21 7.92
C VAL A 108 9.30 -5.23 7.62
N MET A 109 9.38 -6.46 8.16
CA MET A 109 8.29 -7.45 8.03
C MET A 109 6.98 -6.95 8.67
N ARG A 110 7.03 -5.97 9.59
CA ARG A 110 5.84 -5.32 10.16
C ARG A 110 5.00 -4.63 9.07
N LEU A 111 5.57 -4.24 7.92
CA LEU A 111 4.82 -3.71 6.78
C LEU A 111 3.80 -4.70 6.22
N LEU A 112 4.00 -6.01 6.40
CA LEU A 112 3.01 -7.01 6.01
C LEU A 112 1.73 -6.91 6.83
N ARG A 113 1.80 -6.38 8.06
CA ARG A 113 0.64 -6.16 8.94
C ARG A 113 -0.18 -4.93 8.57
N LEU A 114 0.43 -3.90 7.98
CA LEU A 114 -0.29 -2.72 7.45
C LEU A 114 -1.38 -3.11 6.45
N LYS A 115 -1.21 -4.23 5.73
CA LYS A 115 -2.24 -4.73 4.81
C LYS A 115 -3.60 -4.98 5.48
N ARG A 116 -3.63 -5.44 6.74
CA ARG A 116 -4.90 -5.65 7.48
C ARG A 116 -5.55 -4.32 7.89
N VAL A 117 -4.76 -3.41 8.46
CA VAL A 117 -5.23 -2.09 8.90
C VAL A 117 -5.81 -1.29 7.73
N LEU A 118 -5.22 -1.44 6.53
CA LEU A 118 -5.72 -0.78 5.33
C LEU A 118 -7.06 -1.34 4.82
N ILE A 119 -7.44 -2.56 5.21
CA ILE A 119 -8.77 -3.14 4.91
C ILE A 119 -9.82 -2.61 5.88
N GLU A 120 -9.46 -2.38 7.15
CA GLU A 120 -10.38 -1.79 8.12
C GLU A 120 -10.62 -0.30 7.87
N LEU A 121 -9.57 0.45 7.49
CA LEU A 121 -9.68 1.84 7.03
C LEU A 121 -10.52 1.97 5.76
N GLU A 122 -10.46 0.98 4.88
CA GLU A 122 -11.29 0.90 3.67
C GLU A 122 -12.78 0.86 4.00
N ILE A 123 -13.17 0.03 4.97
CA ILE A 123 -14.55 -0.09 5.43
C ILE A 123 -15.02 1.19 6.14
N LEU A 124 -14.13 1.85 6.88
CA LEU A 124 -14.47 3.02 7.71
C LEU A 124 -14.54 4.33 6.90
N LEU A 125 -13.70 4.48 5.86
CA LEU A 125 -13.60 5.69 5.06
C LEU A 125 -14.49 5.68 3.79
N GLY A 126 -15.06 4.54 3.41
CA GLY A 126 -15.91 4.44 2.22
C GLY A 126 -15.21 4.77 0.90
N LEU A 127 -13.87 4.69 0.87
CA LEU A 127 -13.07 4.98 -0.32
C LEU A 127 -13.24 3.88 -1.37
N SER A 128 -13.17 4.24 -2.66
CA SER A 128 -13.24 3.24 -3.72
C SER A 128 -12.03 2.30 -3.66
N PHE A 129 -12.28 1.01 -3.92
CA PHE A 129 -11.26 -0.04 -3.92
C PHE A 129 -10.06 0.30 -4.80
N SER A 130 -10.31 0.95 -5.94
CA SER A 130 -9.29 1.33 -6.91
C SER A 130 -8.36 2.44 -6.40
N ILE A 131 -8.90 3.45 -5.69
CA ILE A 131 -8.09 4.53 -5.10
C ILE A 131 -7.19 3.98 -3.99
N LEU A 132 -7.73 3.13 -3.12
CA LEU A 132 -6.96 2.51 -2.04
C LEU A 132 -5.82 1.65 -2.56
N ASN A 133 -6.03 0.94 -3.67
CA ASN A 133 -5.00 0.16 -4.33
C ASN A 133 -3.83 1.00 -4.86
N ILE A 134 -4.09 2.25 -5.26
CA ILE A 134 -3.04 3.19 -5.67
C ILE A 134 -2.34 3.78 -4.46
N VAL A 135 -3.07 4.18 -3.42
CA VAL A 135 -2.45 4.67 -2.18
C VAL A 135 -1.53 3.59 -1.58
N LYS A 136 -1.99 2.34 -1.54
CA LYS A 136 -1.18 1.15 -1.16
C LYS A 136 0.10 1.05 -2.00
N PHE A 137 -0.01 1.25 -3.31
CA PHE A 137 1.12 1.17 -4.22
C PHE A 137 2.09 2.35 -4.10
N ALA A 138 1.59 3.58 -3.92
CA ALA A 138 2.40 4.77 -3.70
C ALA A 138 3.19 4.67 -2.38
N MET A 139 2.56 4.19 -1.30
CA MET A 139 3.26 3.92 -0.03
C MET A 139 4.35 2.86 -0.19
N LEU A 140 4.11 1.82 -0.98
CA LEU A 140 5.11 0.79 -1.30
C LEU A 140 6.31 1.40 -2.04
N ILE A 141 6.06 2.23 -3.06
CA ILE A 141 7.10 2.95 -3.80
C ILE A 141 7.95 3.80 -2.85
N ILE A 142 7.32 4.65 -2.03
CA ILE A 142 8.05 5.55 -1.12
C ILE A 142 8.92 4.73 -0.15
N ALA A 143 8.38 3.63 0.38
CA ALA A 143 9.13 2.76 1.28
C ALA A 143 10.32 2.08 0.58
N LEU A 144 10.16 1.68 -0.68
CA LEU A 144 11.22 1.05 -1.47
C LEU A 144 12.31 2.03 -1.89
N VAL A 145 11.96 3.23 -2.39
CA VAL A 145 12.95 4.29 -2.68
C VAL A 145 13.80 4.56 -1.45
N HIS A 146 13.17 4.71 -0.29
CA HIS A 146 13.86 4.93 0.96
C HIS A 146 14.77 3.74 1.33
N LEU A 147 14.31 2.49 1.14
CA LEU A 147 15.12 1.30 1.43
C LEU A 147 16.33 1.20 0.51
N LEU A 148 16.15 1.43 -0.80
CA LEU A 148 17.22 1.41 -1.79
C LEU A 148 18.24 2.51 -1.52
N ALA A 149 17.79 3.73 -1.19
CA ALA A 149 18.67 4.85 -0.81
C ALA A 149 19.50 4.52 0.44
N CYS A 150 18.86 3.96 1.48
CA CYS A 150 19.57 3.54 2.69
C CYS A 150 20.56 2.40 2.40
N GLY A 151 20.19 1.46 1.52
CA GLY A 151 21.09 0.40 1.07
C GLY A 151 22.31 0.94 0.31
N TYR A 152 22.10 1.90 -0.58
CA TYR A 152 23.18 2.54 -1.36
C TYR A 152 24.15 3.32 -0.47
N LEU A 153 23.63 4.03 0.54
CA LEU A 153 24.44 4.66 1.59
C LEU A 153 25.21 3.64 2.43
N ALA A 154 24.56 2.54 2.82
CA ALA A 154 25.19 1.50 3.63
C ALA A 154 26.36 0.82 2.90
N VAL A 155 26.22 0.56 1.60
CA VAL A 155 27.28 0.01 0.75
C VAL A 155 28.45 0.99 0.64
N ALA A 156 28.17 2.27 0.39
CA ALA A 156 29.22 3.29 0.29
C ALA A 156 29.98 3.52 1.61
N ARG A 157 29.26 3.55 2.73
CA ARG A 157 29.86 3.75 4.06
C ARG A 157 30.65 2.54 4.57
N ALA A 158 30.54 1.37 3.93
CA ALA A 158 31.43 0.25 4.21
C ALA A 158 32.90 0.58 3.93
N ASN A 159 33.18 1.48 2.98
CA ASN A 159 34.52 1.99 2.67
C ASN A 159 34.46 3.45 2.22
N VAL A 160 34.40 4.36 3.19
CA VAL A 160 34.15 5.79 2.95
C VAL A 160 35.18 6.42 2.00
N ASN A 161 36.46 6.07 2.12
CA ASN A 161 37.58 6.77 1.47
C ASN A 161 37.64 6.66 -0.07
N ASP A 162 36.80 5.84 -0.69
CA ASP A 162 36.74 5.73 -2.16
C ASP A 162 35.33 5.23 -2.54
N SER A 163 34.32 6.02 -2.17
CA SER A 163 32.92 5.74 -2.43
C SER A 163 32.29 6.85 -3.28
N TRP A 164 31.09 6.62 -3.83
CA TRP A 164 30.35 7.69 -4.51
C TRP A 164 30.16 8.92 -3.62
N ILE A 165 30.01 8.73 -2.29
CA ILE A 165 29.90 9.82 -1.32
C ILE A 165 31.17 10.66 -1.32
N TYR A 166 32.34 10.03 -1.29
CA TYR A 166 33.63 10.74 -1.29
C TYR A 166 33.82 11.53 -2.58
N THR A 167 33.55 10.93 -3.74
CA THR A 167 33.63 11.62 -5.03
C THR A 167 32.70 12.83 -5.08
N LEU A 168 31.45 12.66 -4.64
CA LEU A 168 30.45 13.73 -4.66
C LEU A 168 30.71 14.81 -3.59
N SER A 169 31.35 14.45 -2.48
CA SER A 169 31.79 15.42 -1.46
C SER A 169 32.86 16.37 -2.01
N LEU A 170 33.74 15.86 -2.89
CA LEU A 170 34.79 16.66 -3.52
C LEU A 170 34.26 17.58 -4.64
N THR A 171 33.23 17.16 -5.36
CA THR A 171 32.70 17.91 -6.51
C THR A 171 31.52 18.82 -6.18
N HIS A 172 30.68 18.43 -5.21
CA HIS A 172 29.43 19.13 -4.87
C HIS A 172 29.33 19.56 -3.40
N ASN A 173 30.40 19.48 -2.62
CA ASN A 173 30.45 19.87 -1.21
C ASN A 173 29.31 19.25 -0.38
N LEU A 174 29.19 17.92 -0.42
CA LEU A 174 28.33 17.19 0.53
C LEU A 174 28.92 17.30 1.94
N GLU A 175 28.48 18.30 2.71
CA GLU A 175 29.01 18.56 4.05
C GLU A 175 28.19 17.87 5.16
N THR A 176 26.89 17.64 4.93
CA THR A 176 26.01 17.11 5.97
C THR A 176 25.45 15.72 5.66
N ARG A 177 25.13 14.97 6.72
CA ARG A 177 24.40 13.69 6.62
C ARG A 177 23.05 13.83 5.90
N LYS A 178 22.44 15.03 5.94
CA LYS A 178 21.19 15.30 5.23
C LYS A 178 21.43 15.37 3.73
N ASP A 179 22.52 15.99 3.30
CA ASP A 179 22.86 16.12 1.88
C ASP A 179 23.17 14.75 1.27
N GLU A 180 23.96 13.92 1.98
CA GLU A 180 24.20 12.53 1.58
C GLU A 180 22.89 11.73 1.43
N TYR A 181 21.95 11.91 2.38
CA TYR A 181 20.66 11.22 2.35
C TYR A 181 19.80 11.67 1.18
N ILE A 182 19.75 12.97 0.89
CA ILE A 182 19.01 13.52 -0.23
C ILE A 182 19.62 13.04 -1.56
N ALA A 183 20.94 13.04 -1.69
CA ALA A 183 21.63 12.52 -2.88
C ALA A 183 21.34 11.03 -3.11
N ALA A 184 21.34 10.22 -2.05
CA ALA A 184 21.00 8.80 -2.16
C ALA A 184 19.52 8.55 -2.48
N LEU A 185 18.61 9.36 -1.93
CA LEU A 185 17.18 9.31 -2.28
C LEU A 185 16.95 9.69 -3.74
N TYR A 186 17.62 10.75 -4.20
CA TYR A 186 17.58 11.19 -5.58
C TYR A 186 18.09 10.09 -6.51
N TRP A 187 19.24 9.48 -6.20
CA TRP A 187 19.78 8.33 -6.93
C TRP A 187 18.79 7.15 -6.97
N ALA A 188 18.25 6.74 -5.82
CA ALA A 188 17.33 5.63 -5.74
C ALA A 188 16.02 5.89 -6.50
N LEU A 189 15.52 7.12 -6.44
CA LEU A 189 14.32 7.54 -7.17
C LEU A 189 14.56 7.47 -8.68
N GLN A 190 15.64 8.09 -9.19
CA GLN A 190 15.95 8.08 -10.63
C GLN A 190 16.20 6.67 -11.17
N THR A 191 16.82 5.79 -10.39
CA THR A 191 17.04 4.39 -10.75
C THR A 191 15.71 3.63 -10.82
N MET A 192 14.83 3.85 -9.85
CA MET A 192 13.53 3.18 -9.81
C MET A 192 12.59 3.67 -10.92
N ILE A 193 12.59 4.95 -11.28
CA ILE A 193 11.78 5.49 -12.40
C ILE A 193 12.50 5.38 -13.76
N THR A 194 13.65 4.71 -13.80
CA THR A 194 14.41 4.42 -15.03
C THR A 194 14.91 5.65 -15.81
N ILE A 195 15.11 6.80 -15.15
CA ILE A 195 15.68 8.02 -15.78
C ILE A 195 17.21 7.94 -15.82
N GLY A 196 17.85 7.81 -14.65
CA GLY A 196 19.30 7.64 -14.50
C GLY A 196 20.17 8.71 -15.17
N TYR A 197 20.20 9.94 -14.63
CA TYR A 197 21.02 11.04 -15.18
C TYR A 197 22.54 10.78 -15.13
N GLY A 198 23.00 9.91 -14.23
CA GLY A 198 24.41 9.48 -14.15
C GLY A 198 25.33 10.43 -13.37
N ASP A 199 24.77 11.42 -12.71
CA ASP A 199 25.44 12.42 -11.84
C ASP A 199 25.86 11.88 -10.46
N VAL A 200 25.23 10.81 -9.99
CA VAL A 200 25.67 10.04 -8.80
C VAL A 200 26.11 8.64 -9.24
N PRO A 201 27.33 8.49 -9.79
CA PRO A 201 27.78 7.21 -10.34
C PRO A 201 28.31 6.26 -9.26
N PRO A 202 28.05 4.95 -9.36
CA PRO A 202 28.75 3.97 -8.55
C PRO A 202 30.23 3.90 -8.95
N VAL A 203 31.12 4.08 -7.99
CA VAL A 203 32.57 4.08 -8.20
C VAL A 203 33.10 2.65 -8.08
N ARG A 204 32.77 1.98 -6.96
CA ARG A 204 33.29 0.65 -6.62
C ARG A 204 32.52 -0.50 -7.26
N MET A 205 33.17 -1.66 -7.34
CA MET A 205 32.53 -2.91 -7.76
C MET A 205 31.31 -3.26 -6.88
N GLU A 206 31.43 -3.12 -5.56
CA GLU A 206 30.33 -3.39 -4.60
C GLU A 206 29.11 -2.49 -4.89
N GLU A 207 29.35 -1.19 -5.14
CA GLU A 207 28.31 -0.21 -5.47
C GLU A 207 27.68 -0.50 -6.83
N ARG A 208 28.49 -0.95 -7.81
CA ARG A 208 28.01 -1.34 -9.14
C ARG A 208 27.12 -2.58 -9.08
N ILE A 209 27.53 -3.61 -8.33
CA ILE A 209 26.72 -4.82 -8.14
C ILE A 209 25.39 -4.46 -7.47
N PHE A 210 25.43 -3.63 -6.42
CA PHE A 210 24.23 -3.14 -5.76
C PHE A 210 23.34 -2.33 -6.72
N ALA A 211 23.92 -1.44 -7.52
CA ALA A 211 23.21 -0.65 -8.52
C ALA A 211 22.50 -1.52 -9.57
N ILE A 212 23.17 -2.56 -10.09
CA ILE A 212 22.58 -3.50 -11.05
C ILE A 212 21.35 -4.19 -10.45
N VAL A 213 21.44 -4.67 -9.21
CA VAL A 213 20.30 -5.28 -8.50
C VAL A 213 19.16 -4.27 -8.34
N CYS A 214 19.47 -3.03 -7.95
CA CYS A 214 18.47 -1.96 -7.81
C CYS A 214 17.80 -1.61 -9.14
N MET A 215 18.54 -1.57 -10.24
CA MET A 215 17.99 -1.30 -11.58
C MET A 215 17.02 -2.39 -12.02
N ILE A 216 17.35 -3.67 -11.80
CA ILE A 216 16.46 -4.79 -12.12
C ILE A 216 15.15 -4.68 -11.31
N ILE A 217 15.25 -4.49 -10.00
CA ILE A 217 14.09 -4.33 -9.12
C ILE A 217 13.27 -3.10 -9.53
N GLY A 218 13.95 -1.98 -9.81
CA GLY A 218 13.35 -0.73 -10.26
C GLY A 218 12.53 -0.89 -11.54
N GLY A 219 13.10 -1.52 -12.57
CA GLY A 219 12.42 -1.75 -13.85
C GLY A 219 11.14 -2.58 -13.72
N PHE A 220 11.16 -3.64 -12.91
CA PHE A 220 9.95 -4.44 -12.64
C PHE A 220 8.88 -3.63 -11.91
N LEU A 221 9.27 -2.87 -10.88
CA LEU A 221 8.35 -2.08 -10.08
C LEU A 221 7.75 -0.91 -10.86
N PHE A 222 8.54 -0.23 -11.68
CA PHE A 222 8.09 0.85 -12.54
C PHE A 222 7.04 0.36 -13.53
N THR A 223 7.33 -0.73 -14.23
CA THR A 223 6.39 -1.35 -15.18
C THR A 223 5.10 -1.76 -14.48
N TYR A 224 5.19 -2.47 -13.35
CA TYR A 224 4.02 -2.86 -12.57
C TYR A 224 3.19 -1.64 -12.12
N GLY A 225 3.86 -0.58 -11.67
CA GLY A 225 3.20 0.66 -11.25
C GLY A 225 2.47 1.38 -12.35
N LEU A 226 3.10 1.50 -13.51
CA LEU A 226 2.48 2.07 -14.70
C LEU A 226 1.22 1.28 -15.09
N THR A 227 1.29 -0.06 -15.10
CA THR A 227 0.14 -0.92 -15.36
C THR A 227 -1.00 -0.69 -14.35
N ARG A 228 -0.69 -0.48 -13.06
CA ARG A 228 -1.72 -0.20 -12.04
C ARG A 228 -2.43 1.13 -12.28
N ILE A 229 -1.70 2.17 -12.69
CA ILE A 229 -2.28 3.47 -13.04
C ILE A 229 -3.16 3.34 -14.29
N VAL A 230 -2.66 2.68 -15.34
CA VAL A 230 -3.44 2.43 -16.57
C VAL A 230 -4.72 1.66 -16.26
N ASN A 231 -4.65 0.62 -15.44
CA ASN A 231 -5.82 -0.17 -15.03
C ASN A 231 -6.83 0.66 -14.22
N LEU A 232 -6.37 1.56 -13.34
CA LEU A 232 -7.29 2.48 -12.66
C LEU A 232 -8.00 3.36 -13.68
N VAL A 233 -7.27 4.04 -14.55
CA VAL A 233 -7.86 4.98 -15.53
C VAL A 233 -8.87 4.24 -16.41
N SER A 234 -8.54 3.03 -16.85
CA SER A 234 -9.46 2.16 -17.58
C SER A 234 -10.70 1.78 -16.77
N THR A 235 -10.55 1.48 -15.47
CA THR A 235 -11.69 1.15 -14.59
C THR A 235 -12.58 2.37 -14.34
N LEU A 236 -12.00 3.55 -14.12
CA LEU A 236 -12.76 4.78 -13.89
C LEU A 236 -13.54 5.20 -15.15
N ASN A 237 -12.94 5.03 -16.32
CA ASN A 237 -13.55 5.38 -17.61
C ASN A 237 -14.30 4.21 -18.25
N GLN A 238 -14.57 3.13 -17.51
CA GLN A 238 -15.19 1.93 -18.08
C GLN A 238 -16.58 2.23 -18.67
N ASN A 239 -17.39 3.03 -17.96
CA ASN A 239 -18.72 3.41 -18.41
C ASN A 239 -18.68 4.27 -19.67
N ASP A 240 -17.77 5.24 -19.73
CA ASP A 240 -17.60 6.11 -20.90
C ASP A 240 -17.10 5.32 -22.10
N THR A 241 -16.14 4.42 -21.88
CA THR A 241 -15.61 3.54 -22.93
C THR A 241 -16.71 2.64 -23.49
N HIS A 242 -17.56 2.09 -22.61
CA HIS A 242 -18.71 1.30 -23.03
C HIS A 242 -19.72 2.16 -23.82
N LEU A 243 -20.06 3.36 -23.35
CA LEU A 243 -20.95 4.28 -24.08
C LEU A 243 -20.42 4.61 -25.47
N ILE A 244 -19.14 4.96 -25.58
CA ILE A 244 -18.49 5.23 -26.86
C ILE A 244 -18.61 4.00 -27.77
N SER A 245 -18.33 2.78 -27.27
CA SER A 245 -18.44 1.56 -28.07
C SER A 245 -19.86 1.27 -28.60
N VAL A 246 -20.90 1.61 -27.82
CA VAL A 246 -22.30 1.49 -28.24
C VAL A 246 -22.62 2.54 -29.31
N LEU A 247 -22.16 3.77 -29.14
CA LEU A 247 -22.36 4.84 -30.12
C LEU A 247 -21.65 4.54 -31.46
N ASP A 248 -20.49 3.91 -31.42
CA ASP A 248 -19.78 3.44 -32.61
C ASP A 248 -20.53 2.29 -33.30
N SER A 249 -21.03 1.32 -32.52
CA SER A 249 -21.87 0.25 -33.05
C SER A 249 -23.16 0.76 -33.71
N ILE A 250 -23.74 1.85 -33.18
CA ILE A 250 -24.91 2.52 -33.79
C ILE A 250 -24.53 3.16 -35.12
N ASN A 251 -23.34 3.75 -35.24
CA ASN A 251 -22.87 4.30 -36.51
C ASN A 251 -22.72 3.20 -37.56
N ASP A 252 -22.09 2.09 -37.21
CA ASP A 252 -21.90 0.96 -38.12
C ASP A 252 -23.24 0.37 -38.56
N TRP A 253 -24.18 0.20 -37.62
CA TRP A 253 -25.53 -0.26 -37.90
C TRP A 253 -26.30 0.71 -38.81
N ALA A 254 -26.24 2.01 -38.51
CA ALA A 254 -26.88 3.04 -39.32
C ALA A 254 -26.30 3.11 -40.74
N HIS A 255 -24.98 2.94 -40.87
CA HIS A 255 -24.30 2.90 -42.16
C HIS A 255 -24.71 1.68 -42.98
N TYR A 256 -24.75 0.49 -42.36
CA TYR A 256 -25.17 -0.75 -43.01
C TYR A 256 -26.60 -0.68 -43.58
N TYR A 257 -27.54 -0.14 -42.80
CA TYR A 257 -28.94 0.03 -43.22
C TYR A 257 -29.20 1.33 -43.99
N LYS A 258 -28.18 2.17 -44.22
CA LYS A 258 -28.27 3.47 -44.91
C LYS A 258 -29.35 4.39 -44.30
N LEU A 259 -29.37 4.49 -42.97
CA LEU A 259 -30.31 5.36 -42.27
C LEU A 259 -30.05 6.84 -42.59
N PRO A 260 -31.09 7.70 -42.64
CA PRO A 260 -30.91 9.14 -42.78
C PRO A 260 -30.10 9.72 -41.61
N ASN A 261 -29.21 10.67 -41.91
CA ASN A 261 -28.33 11.28 -40.90
C ASN A 261 -29.09 11.88 -39.71
N GLN A 262 -30.26 12.48 -39.96
CA GLN A 262 -31.12 13.04 -38.91
C GLN A 262 -31.54 11.97 -37.89
N LEU A 263 -32.01 10.81 -38.38
CA LEU A 263 -32.45 9.71 -37.53
C LEU A 263 -31.29 9.11 -36.73
N THR A 264 -30.11 8.98 -37.35
CA THR A 264 -28.90 8.52 -36.66
C THR A 264 -28.49 9.47 -35.53
N GLN A 265 -28.59 10.77 -35.75
CA GLN A 265 -28.34 11.78 -34.71
C GLN A 265 -29.34 11.67 -33.56
N ASP A 266 -30.63 11.51 -33.87
CA ASP A 266 -31.69 11.35 -32.86
C ASP A 266 -31.47 10.10 -32.00
N ILE A 267 -31.12 8.97 -32.62
CA ILE A 267 -30.83 7.71 -31.91
C ILE A 267 -29.61 7.88 -31.00
N ARG A 268 -28.52 8.48 -31.50
CA ARG A 268 -27.30 8.73 -30.70
C ARG A 268 -27.58 9.66 -29.53
N ALA A 269 -28.31 10.74 -29.76
CA ALA A 269 -28.70 11.69 -28.72
C ALA A 269 -29.51 10.99 -27.63
N TYR A 270 -30.53 10.21 -28.02
CA TYR A 270 -31.33 9.43 -27.07
C TYR A 270 -30.48 8.50 -26.20
N ILE A 271 -29.58 7.72 -26.80
CA ILE A 271 -28.70 6.80 -26.06
C ILE A 271 -27.73 7.55 -25.15
N TYR A 272 -27.18 8.67 -25.60
CA TYR A 272 -26.27 9.51 -24.81
C TYR A 272 -26.98 10.15 -23.60
N PHE A 273 -28.20 10.68 -23.77
CA PHE A 273 -28.98 11.20 -22.65
C PHE A 273 -29.41 10.09 -21.69
N GLN A 274 -29.86 8.95 -22.22
CA GLN A 274 -30.28 7.80 -21.43
C GLN A 274 -29.12 7.25 -20.56
N SER A 275 -27.89 7.24 -21.07
CA SER A 275 -26.72 6.78 -20.31
C SER A 275 -26.30 7.77 -19.22
N HIS A 276 -26.39 9.08 -19.47
CA HIS A 276 -26.11 10.11 -18.47
C HIS A 276 -27.09 10.04 -17.27
N HIS A 277 -28.32 9.63 -17.49
CA HIS A 277 -29.31 9.42 -16.43
C HIS A 277 -29.23 8.04 -15.76
N ARG A 278 -28.51 7.06 -16.33
CA ARG A 278 -28.26 5.71 -15.80
C ARG A 278 -26.80 5.51 -15.37
N TYR A 279 -26.24 6.46 -14.65
CA TYR A 279 -24.84 6.40 -14.19
C TYR A 279 -24.51 5.20 -13.28
N VAL A 280 -25.53 4.58 -12.70
CA VAL A 280 -25.43 3.35 -11.92
C VAL A 280 -26.16 2.26 -12.66
N ALA A 281 -25.57 1.07 -12.76
CA ALA A 281 -26.25 -0.16 -13.17
C ALA A 281 -27.32 -0.53 -12.12
N GLU A 282 -28.35 0.32 -11.99
CA GLU A 282 -29.32 0.31 -10.91
C GLU A 282 -29.95 -1.07 -10.76
N LYS A 283 -30.27 -1.72 -11.89
CA LYS A 283 -30.84 -3.07 -11.91
C LYS A 283 -29.88 -4.12 -11.33
N GLU A 284 -28.60 -4.07 -11.67
CA GLU A 284 -27.60 -5.02 -11.17
C GLU A 284 -27.31 -4.78 -9.68
N VAL A 285 -27.09 -3.52 -9.31
CA VAL A 285 -26.88 -3.12 -7.92
C VAL A 285 -28.09 -3.53 -7.09
N PHE A 286 -29.29 -3.17 -7.52
CA PHE A 286 -30.53 -3.52 -6.84
C PHE A 286 -30.69 -5.04 -6.69
N ASN A 287 -30.42 -5.82 -7.73
CA ASN A 287 -30.52 -7.29 -7.68
C ASN A 287 -29.51 -7.95 -6.73
N SER A 288 -28.33 -7.35 -6.54
CA SER A 288 -27.28 -7.84 -5.63
C SER A 288 -27.61 -7.68 -4.14
N LEU A 289 -28.57 -6.82 -3.81
CA LEU A 289 -29.00 -6.57 -2.43
C LEU A 289 -29.86 -7.71 -1.89
N SER A 290 -29.80 -7.94 -0.57
CA SER A 290 -30.75 -8.81 0.11
C SER A 290 -32.18 -8.24 0.04
N ASP A 291 -33.20 -9.10 0.10
CA ASP A 291 -34.60 -8.67 -0.04
C ASP A 291 -35.03 -7.66 1.03
N SER A 292 -34.48 -7.77 2.23
CA SER A 292 -34.65 -6.79 3.32
C SER A 292 -34.17 -5.39 2.91
N ILE A 293 -33.00 -5.29 2.28
CA ILE A 293 -32.42 -4.01 1.88
C ILE A 293 -33.12 -3.47 0.63
N LYS A 294 -33.47 -4.34 -0.33
CA LYS A 294 -34.27 -3.96 -1.51
C LYS A 294 -35.55 -3.23 -1.13
N ARG A 295 -36.30 -3.79 -0.17
CA ARG A 295 -37.55 -3.18 0.33
C ARG A 295 -37.31 -1.81 0.96
N LYS A 296 -36.26 -1.67 1.79
CA LYS A 296 -35.91 -0.37 2.38
C LYS A 296 -35.57 0.67 1.32
N VAL A 297 -34.77 0.30 0.33
CA VAL A 297 -34.41 1.20 -0.78
C VAL A 297 -35.66 1.60 -1.57
N GLN A 298 -36.50 0.64 -1.97
CA GLN A 298 -37.74 0.93 -2.69
C GLN A 298 -38.70 1.83 -1.92
N GLY A 299 -38.86 1.59 -0.62
CA GLY A 299 -39.71 2.42 0.24
C GLY A 299 -39.23 3.87 0.32
N ILE A 300 -37.91 4.11 0.34
CA ILE A 300 -37.34 5.46 0.36
C ILE A 300 -37.42 6.11 -1.02
N THR A 301 -37.05 5.39 -2.08
CA THR A 301 -36.98 5.95 -3.44
C THR A 301 -38.36 6.23 -4.04
N PHE A 302 -39.30 5.30 -3.88
CA PHE A 302 -40.62 5.37 -4.51
C PHE A 302 -41.75 5.74 -3.53
N GLY A 303 -41.53 5.69 -2.22
CA GLY A 303 -42.55 5.98 -1.20
C GLY A 303 -43.23 7.35 -1.38
N PRO A 304 -42.50 8.46 -1.50
CA PRO A 304 -43.11 9.78 -1.73
C PRO A 304 -43.93 9.85 -3.02
N LEU A 305 -43.50 9.13 -4.05
CA LEU A 305 -44.15 9.12 -5.35
C LEU A 305 -45.47 8.33 -5.29
N ILE A 306 -45.48 7.21 -4.57
CA ILE A 306 -46.68 6.38 -4.33
C ILE A 306 -47.69 7.13 -3.45
N GLN A 307 -47.24 7.82 -2.41
CA GLN A 307 -48.11 8.60 -1.51
C GLN A 307 -48.79 9.78 -2.22
N ASN A 308 -48.17 10.35 -3.26
CA ASN A 308 -48.75 11.43 -4.04
C ASN A 308 -49.82 10.96 -5.06
N ILE A 309 -49.96 9.66 -5.28
CA ILE A 309 -50.93 9.12 -6.21
C ILE A 309 -52.25 8.91 -5.46
N ALA A 310 -53.29 9.67 -5.84
CA ALA A 310 -54.61 9.63 -5.22
C ALA A 310 -55.25 8.23 -5.15
N PHE A 311 -54.90 7.33 -6.09
CA PHE A 311 -55.34 5.92 -6.07
C PHE A 311 -54.91 5.15 -4.81
N PHE A 312 -53.78 5.52 -4.21
CA PHE A 312 -53.22 4.85 -3.04
C PHE A 312 -53.55 5.55 -1.70
N HIS A 313 -54.32 6.64 -1.72
CA HIS A 313 -54.77 7.29 -0.50
C HIS A 313 -55.70 6.37 0.31
N GLY A 314 -55.37 6.15 1.58
CA GLY A 314 -56.17 5.31 2.50
C GLY A 314 -55.78 3.83 2.50
N VAL A 315 -54.80 3.42 1.70
CA VAL A 315 -54.25 2.06 1.73
C VAL A 315 -53.27 1.93 2.91
N SER A 316 -53.40 0.88 3.71
CA SER A 316 -52.52 0.64 4.85
C SER A 316 -51.07 0.38 4.42
N ASP A 317 -50.09 0.84 5.20
CA ASP A 317 -48.65 0.61 4.96
C ASP A 317 -48.29 -0.88 4.78
N ALA A 318 -49.09 -1.79 5.34
CA ALA A 318 -48.94 -3.23 5.16
C ALA A 318 -48.98 -3.67 3.69
N PHE A 319 -49.78 -3.00 2.84
CA PHE A 319 -49.90 -3.27 1.41
C PHE A 319 -48.58 -3.04 0.67
N PHE A 320 -47.82 -2.01 1.06
CA PHE A 320 -46.52 -1.70 0.47
C PHE A 320 -45.36 -2.56 1.02
N SER A 321 -45.61 -3.31 2.09
CA SER A 321 -44.63 -4.18 2.75
C SER A 321 -44.69 -5.66 2.32
N LEU A 322 -45.71 -6.06 1.55
CA LEU A 322 -46.02 -7.46 1.20
C LEU A 322 -45.61 -7.84 -0.24
N ARG A 323 -44.33 -8.17 -0.45
CA ARG A 323 -43.84 -9.39 -1.12
C ARG A 323 -42.31 -9.48 -1.02
#